data_AF-A0A0D5Y4M7-F1
#
_entry.id   AF-A0A0D5Y4M7-F1
#
_cell.length_a   1.000
_cell.length_b   1.000
_cell.length_c   1.000
_cell.angle_alpha   90.00
_cell.angle_beta   90.00
_cell.angle_gamma   90.00
#
_symmetry.space_group_name_H-M   'P 1'
#
loop_
_entity.id
_entity.type
_entity.pdbx_description
1 polymer ?
#
loop_
_entity_poly.entity_id
_entity_poly.type
_entity_poly.pdbx_seq_one_letter_code
_entity_poly.pdbx_strand_id
1 'polypeptide(L)'
;MKISLIENGLDSFRKGYQHLEKYEQLAKNKADDAARFSELKDSVLSIQHGIEILFKFILKKHNDLLIYTDISKLKQAFKSQRNGTISELYEAEGVHTVTFKESIERLRDICGLEFDEDFRKTLLKVESWRNSITHSAVLLNEEDVARVLMSLLADLDNFFGPAIGEEYLKAQGRPALDRAYKLTKAVYGELENRIKAATVERLISALEENDIKNVTAPGVFLINDPGKAFSILQKIQGDGINYGCDLINGHCSGSASVVNLTDNKIISIDTTDNRCEYRFNLDAIVVYIPKIQDSFSPLIFMYSNSVPPLGKKPYIREDEDYTLQIGLAFEESGHECWETSDIQQSFEDYNSEYDPVLPSNREIIKFISEGPVCFMNVQKLEYGSAQRLLHATNHRVAENLFTAFKQHLEKPE
;
A
#
# COMPACT_ATOMS: atom_id res chain seq x y z
N MET A 1 15.01 9.52 27.72
CA MET A 1 14.58 9.08 26.37
C MET A 1 15.84 9.05 25.50
N LYS A 2 16.10 7.96 24.77
CA LYS A 2 17.23 7.84 23.85
C LYS A 2 16.67 7.58 22.46
N ILE A 3 16.93 8.47 21.51
CA ILE A 3 16.53 8.34 20.09
C ILE A 3 17.80 8.02 19.31
N SER A 4 17.77 6.96 18.52
CA SER A 4 18.89 6.59 17.64
C SER A 4 19.03 7.56 16.46
N LEU A 5 20.19 7.56 15.79
CA LEU A 5 20.39 8.38 14.59
C LEU A 5 19.39 8.02 13.49
N ILE A 6 19.14 6.73 13.28
CA ILE A 6 18.21 6.26 12.26
C ILE A 6 16.77 6.71 12.55
N GLU A 7 16.29 6.56 13.79
CA GLU A 7 14.95 7.04 14.20
C GLU A 7 14.83 8.57 14.03
N ASN A 8 15.86 9.32 14.43
CA ASN A 8 15.84 10.79 14.33
C ASN A 8 15.86 11.28 12.87
N GLY A 9 16.67 10.64 12.03
CA GLY A 9 16.76 10.96 10.60
C GLY A 9 15.45 10.65 9.88
N LEU A 10 14.84 9.49 10.16
CA LEU A 10 13.57 9.08 9.55
C LEU A 10 12.38 9.91 10.05
N ASP A 11 12.34 10.30 11.33
CA ASP A 11 11.32 11.22 11.84
C ASP A 11 11.40 12.59 11.16
N SER A 12 12.62 13.11 10.95
CA SER A 12 12.85 14.37 10.24
C SER A 12 12.40 14.29 8.79
N PHE A 13 12.67 13.17 8.11
CA PHE A 13 12.14 12.95 6.77
C PHE A 13 10.62 12.89 6.74
N ARG A 14 10.00 12.15 7.66
CA ARG A 14 8.55 12.07 7.77
C ARG A 14 7.91 13.45 7.93
N LYS A 15 8.46 14.30 8.80
CA LYS A 15 8.02 15.69 8.96
C LYS A 15 8.17 16.48 7.66
N GLY A 16 9.33 16.35 7.01
CA GLY A 16 9.59 16.97 5.71
C GLY A 16 8.55 16.64 4.65
N TYR A 17 8.13 15.37 4.58
CA TYR A 17 7.06 14.92 3.69
C TYR A 17 5.69 15.49 4.06
N GLN A 18 5.34 15.47 5.34
CA GLN A 18 4.05 16.00 5.82
C GLN A 18 3.89 17.49 5.47
N HIS A 19 4.96 18.26 5.65
CA HIS A 19 4.98 19.67 5.27
C HIS A 19 4.87 19.87 3.74
N LEU A 20 5.52 19.03 2.94
CA LEU A 20 5.42 19.08 1.48
C LEU A 20 4.00 18.73 0.99
N GLU A 21 3.39 17.69 1.55
CA GLU A 21 2.00 17.31 1.23
C GLU A 21 1.03 18.44 1.61
N LYS A 22 1.22 19.05 2.78
CA LYS A 22 0.40 20.18 3.22
C LYS A 22 0.58 21.41 2.33
N TYR A 23 1.80 21.69 1.86
CA TYR A 23 2.05 22.71 0.84
C TYR A 23 1.24 22.47 -0.42
N GLU A 24 1.25 21.25 -0.97
CA GLU A 24 0.47 20.92 -2.18
C GLU A 24 -1.04 21.10 -1.98
N GLN A 25 -1.56 20.71 -0.82
CA GLN A 25 -2.97 20.92 -0.47
C GLN A 25 -3.32 22.42 -0.41
N LEU A 26 -2.48 23.22 0.23
CA LEU A 26 -2.66 24.67 0.31
C LEU A 26 -2.57 25.34 -1.08
N ALA A 27 -1.66 24.88 -1.94
CA ALA A 27 -1.53 25.34 -3.31
C ALA A 27 -2.79 25.03 -4.14
N LYS A 28 -3.31 23.80 -4.05
CA LYS A 28 -4.56 23.39 -4.71
C LYS A 28 -5.75 24.22 -4.25
N ASN A 29 -5.83 24.52 -2.96
CA ASN A 29 -6.91 25.29 -2.35
C ASN A 29 -6.74 26.81 -2.50
N LYS A 30 -5.70 27.28 -3.23
CA LYS A 30 -5.38 28.71 -3.41
C LYS A 30 -5.30 29.47 -2.08
N ALA A 31 -4.74 28.84 -1.06
CA ALA A 31 -4.50 29.47 0.24
C ALA A 31 -3.49 30.61 0.12
N ASP A 32 -3.38 31.44 1.16
CA ASP A 32 -2.41 32.55 1.23
C ASP A 32 -0.94 32.10 1.05
N ASP A 33 -0.14 32.98 0.46
CA ASP A 33 1.27 32.76 0.13
C ASP A 33 2.12 32.51 1.38
N ALA A 34 1.87 33.23 2.48
CA ALA A 34 2.66 33.04 3.71
C ALA A 34 2.44 31.65 4.33
N ALA A 35 1.20 31.14 4.27
CA ALA A 35 0.88 29.79 4.73
C ALA A 35 1.60 28.72 3.89
N ARG A 36 1.55 28.84 2.55
CA ARG A 36 2.25 27.92 1.63
C ARG A 36 3.76 27.96 1.85
N PHE A 37 4.33 29.16 1.90
CA PHE A 37 5.76 29.36 2.09
C PHE A 37 6.24 28.77 3.43
N SER A 38 5.46 28.91 4.51
CA SER A 38 5.83 28.34 5.81
C SER A 38 5.96 26.82 5.75
N GLU A 39 5.01 26.14 5.13
CA GLU A 39 5.05 24.68 4.97
C GLU A 39 6.23 24.25 4.09
N LEU A 40 6.46 24.93 2.97
CA LEU A 40 7.57 24.59 2.08
C LEU A 40 8.93 24.81 2.75
N LYS A 41 9.06 25.89 3.53
CA LYS A 41 10.24 26.18 4.35
C LYS A 41 10.49 25.07 5.38
N ASP A 42 9.46 24.67 6.13
CA ASP A 42 9.59 23.61 7.14
C ASP A 42 9.90 22.25 6.49
N SER A 43 9.41 22.01 5.27
CA SER A 43 9.79 20.86 4.45
C SER A 43 11.27 20.85 4.11
N VAL A 44 11.83 21.95 3.57
CA VAL A 44 13.27 22.07 3.24
C VAL A 44 14.13 21.80 4.48
N LEU A 45 13.83 22.44 5.60
CA LEU A 45 14.60 22.30 6.84
C LEU A 45 14.60 20.85 7.34
N SER A 46 13.42 20.22 7.35
CA SER A 46 13.25 18.85 7.86
C SER A 46 13.88 17.81 6.94
N ILE A 47 13.74 17.95 5.62
CA ILE A 47 14.37 17.07 4.63
C ILE A 47 15.89 17.17 4.72
N GLN A 48 16.47 18.39 4.71
CA GLN A 48 17.92 18.55 4.81
C GLN A 48 18.47 17.93 6.10
N HIS A 49 17.80 18.18 7.23
CA HIS A 49 18.19 17.59 8.51
C HIS A 49 18.12 16.06 8.47
N GLY A 50 17.04 15.48 7.91
CA GLY A 50 16.90 14.04 7.74
C GLY A 50 18.04 13.43 6.94
N ILE A 51 18.40 14.03 5.80
CA ILE A 51 19.53 13.57 4.97
C ILE A 51 20.84 13.58 5.78
N GLU A 52 21.14 14.69 6.46
CA GLU A 52 22.39 14.85 7.22
C GLU A 52 22.53 13.77 8.30
N ILE A 53 21.46 13.53 9.06
CA ILE A 53 21.45 12.53 10.12
C ILE A 53 21.62 11.12 9.55
N LEU A 54 20.98 10.80 8.43
CA LEU A 54 21.10 9.49 7.80
C LEU A 54 22.46 9.27 7.14
N PHE A 55 23.08 10.30 6.57
CA PHE A 55 24.48 10.22 6.14
C PHE A 55 25.40 9.92 7.32
N LYS A 56 25.23 10.60 8.45
CA LYS A 56 25.97 10.32 9.67
C LYS A 56 25.73 8.91 10.19
N PHE A 57 24.49 8.41 10.09
CA PHE A 57 24.17 7.03 10.42
C PHE A 57 24.93 6.03 9.55
N ILE A 58 24.97 6.22 8.23
CA ILE A 58 25.71 5.33 7.32
C ILE A 58 27.21 5.37 7.59
N LEU A 59 27.78 6.56 7.80
CA LEU A 59 29.19 6.72 8.17
C LEU A 59 29.49 5.94 9.45
N LYS A 60 28.63 6.10 10.47
CA LYS A 60 28.76 5.39 11.75
C LYS A 60 28.68 3.87 11.57
N LYS A 61 27.76 3.39 10.74
CA LYS A 61 27.59 1.95 10.42
C LYS A 61 28.84 1.36 9.78
N HIS A 62 29.54 2.13 8.94
CA HIS A 62 30.83 1.71 8.38
C HIS A 62 31.95 1.75 9.42
N ASN A 63 32.07 2.88 10.14
CA ASN A 63 33.03 3.05 11.22
C ASN A 63 32.64 4.26 12.08
N ASP A 64 32.49 4.05 13.39
CA ASP A 64 32.10 5.08 14.36
C ASP A 64 32.96 6.36 14.33
N LEU A 65 34.23 6.27 13.90
CA LEU A 65 35.13 7.42 13.85
C LEU A 65 34.86 8.35 12.67
N LEU A 66 34.17 7.88 11.62
CA LEU A 66 33.92 8.64 10.40
C LEU A 66 32.94 9.79 10.60
N ILE A 67 32.22 9.85 11.72
CA ILE A 67 31.30 10.95 12.01
C ILE A 67 32.01 12.16 12.64
N TYR A 68 33.30 12.06 12.97
CA TYR A 68 34.06 13.14 13.63
C TYR A 68 35.04 13.81 12.68
N THR A 69 35.15 15.14 12.76
CA THR A 69 36.04 15.92 11.89
C THR A 69 37.51 15.71 12.24
N ASP A 70 37.87 15.75 13.52
CA ASP A 70 39.26 15.60 13.99
C ASP A 70 39.42 14.41 14.97
N ILE A 71 40.01 13.32 14.45
CA ILE A 71 40.26 12.09 15.22
C ILE A 71 41.29 12.32 16.35
N SER A 72 42.19 13.31 16.21
CA SER A 72 43.23 13.57 17.21
C SER A 72 42.63 14.01 18.56
N LYS A 73 41.48 14.70 18.52
CA LYS A 73 40.73 15.17 19.70
C LYS A 73 39.99 14.04 20.41
N LEU A 74 39.67 12.96 19.71
CA LEU A 74 38.92 11.83 20.28
C LEU A 74 39.68 11.10 21.39
N LYS A 75 41.02 11.12 21.38
CA LYS A 75 41.82 10.49 22.44
C LYS A 75 41.49 11.05 23.84
N GLN A 76 41.33 12.37 23.94
CA GLN A 76 40.94 13.00 25.21
C GLN A 76 39.48 12.73 25.52
N ALA A 77 38.60 12.79 24.52
CA ALA A 77 37.17 12.48 24.69
C ALA A 77 36.94 11.05 25.24
N PHE A 78 37.61 10.04 24.68
CA PHE A 78 37.52 8.66 25.18
C PHE A 78 38.02 8.51 26.62
N LYS A 79 39.06 9.26 27.02
CA LYS A 79 39.51 9.28 28.43
C LYS A 79 38.44 9.87 29.34
N SER A 80 37.88 11.02 28.95
CA SER A 80 36.81 11.69 29.69
C SER A 80 35.56 10.81 29.81
N GLN A 81 35.19 10.08 28.76
CA GLN A 81 34.04 9.18 28.77
C GLN A 81 34.26 7.98 29.71
N ARG A 82 35.44 7.34 29.66
CA ARG A 82 35.80 6.24 30.59
C ARG A 82 35.83 6.68 32.05
N ASN A 83 36.20 7.93 32.30
CA ASN A 83 36.20 8.52 33.63
C ASN A 83 34.81 9.02 34.07
N GLY A 84 33.76 8.85 33.24
CA GLY A 84 32.39 9.26 33.53
C GLY A 84 32.16 10.77 33.52
N THR A 85 33.10 11.56 32.98
CA THR A 85 33.00 13.02 32.91
C THR A 85 32.06 13.50 31.80
N ILE A 86 31.98 12.73 30.72
CA ILE A 86 31.08 12.97 29.58
C ILE A 86 30.34 11.68 29.22
N SER A 87 29.12 11.80 28.70
CA SER A 87 28.32 10.65 28.30
C SER A 87 28.57 10.27 26.83
N GLU A 88 28.69 11.28 25.97
CA GLU A 88 28.90 11.14 24.53
C GLU A 88 30.17 11.88 24.09
N LEU A 89 30.87 11.38 23.07
CA LEU A 89 32.19 11.91 22.69
C LEU A 89 32.14 13.36 22.17
N TYR A 90 31.01 13.80 21.61
CA TYR A 90 30.83 15.16 21.10
C TYR A 90 30.68 16.21 22.22
N GLU A 91 30.52 15.78 23.48
CA GLU A 91 30.51 16.70 24.64
C GLU A 91 31.92 17.20 24.98
N ALA A 92 32.97 16.54 24.50
CA ALA A 92 34.35 16.97 24.71
C ALA A 92 34.67 18.23 23.90
N GLU A 93 35.39 19.16 24.54
CA GLU A 93 35.77 20.43 23.92
C GLU A 93 36.57 20.23 22.61
N GLY A 94 36.12 20.90 21.55
CA GLY A 94 36.73 20.83 20.23
C GLY A 94 36.45 19.53 19.45
N VAL A 95 35.59 18.64 19.95
CA VAL A 95 35.09 17.50 19.18
C VAL A 95 33.85 17.94 18.39
N HIS A 96 33.99 17.97 17.06
CA HIS A 96 32.89 18.29 16.15
C HIS A 96 32.55 17.09 15.27
N THR A 97 31.27 17.01 14.90
CA THR A 97 30.83 16.05 13.88
C THR A 97 31.01 16.64 12.49
N VAL A 98 31.16 15.77 11.50
CA VAL A 98 31.31 16.13 10.10
C VAL A 98 30.17 17.03 9.62
N THR A 99 30.51 17.95 8.71
CA THR A 99 29.52 18.79 8.02
C THR A 99 28.72 18.00 6.99
N PHE A 100 27.65 18.58 6.44
CA PHE A 100 26.86 17.93 5.39
C PHE A 100 27.71 17.61 4.15
N LYS A 101 28.45 18.60 3.64
CA LYS A 101 29.36 18.44 2.51
C LYS A 101 30.46 17.41 2.79
N GLU A 102 31.08 17.47 3.98
CA GLU A 102 32.10 16.50 4.39
C GLU A 102 31.51 15.08 4.51
N SER A 103 30.24 14.95 4.89
CA SER A 103 29.56 13.65 4.94
C SER A 103 29.42 13.03 3.56
N ILE A 104 29.02 13.82 2.55
CA ILE A 104 28.93 13.36 1.15
C ILE A 104 30.31 12.89 0.66
N GLU A 105 31.34 13.69 0.89
CA GLU A 105 32.72 13.38 0.47
C GLU A 105 33.21 12.07 1.11
N ARG A 106 32.99 11.87 2.41
CA ARG A 106 33.39 10.64 3.10
C ARG A 106 32.59 9.42 2.64
N LEU A 107 31.28 9.55 2.43
CA LEU A 107 30.47 8.44 1.92
C LEU A 107 30.94 7.97 0.54
N ARG A 108 31.31 8.92 -0.33
CA ARG A 108 31.86 8.60 -1.65
C ARG A 108 33.26 8.02 -1.57
N ASP A 109 34.19 8.75 -0.94
CA ASP A 109 35.63 8.47 -1.04
C ASP A 109 36.09 7.35 -0.11
N ILE A 110 35.39 7.13 1.01
CA ILE A 110 35.78 6.16 2.05
C ILE A 110 34.82 4.97 2.07
N CYS A 111 33.51 5.22 2.06
CA CYS A 111 32.52 4.14 2.07
C CYS A 111 32.25 3.54 0.69
N GLY A 112 32.78 4.15 -0.39
CA GLY A 112 32.63 3.65 -1.75
C GLY A 112 31.19 3.71 -2.28
N LEU A 113 30.35 4.60 -1.72
CA LEU A 113 28.99 4.79 -2.21
C LEU A 113 28.99 5.68 -3.44
N GLU A 114 28.28 5.25 -4.48
CA GLU A 114 28.15 6.03 -5.70
C GLU A 114 27.18 7.21 -5.50
N PHE A 115 27.61 8.38 -5.97
CA PHE A 115 26.77 9.56 -6.09
C PHE A 115 26.87 10.00 -7.55
N ASP A 116 25.76 9.95 -8.28
CA ASP A 116 25.73 10.62 -9.57
C ASP A 116 25.84 12.14 -9.36
N GLU A 117 26.41 12.83 -10.34
CA GLU A 117 26.71 14.25 -10.20
C GLU A 117 25.46 15.13 -10.14
N ASP A 118 24.32 14.68 -10.67
CA ASP A 118 23.07 15.45 -10.65
C ASP A 118 22.36 15.33 -9.29
N PHE A 119 22.36 14.15 -8.69
CA PHE A 119 21.94 13.93 -7.31
C PHE A 119 22.82 14.73 -6.35
N ARG A 120 24.15 14.71 -6.53
CA ARG A 120 25.07 15.52 -5.73
C ARG A 120 24.77 17.02 -5.84
N LYS A 121 24.57 17.55 -7.04
CA LYS A 121 24.18 18.97 -7.23
C LYS A 121 22.87 19.28 -6.54
N THR A 122 21.90 18.36 -6.61
CA THR A 122 20.59 18.52 -5.98
C THR A 122 20.69 18.56 -4.45
N LEU A 123 21.50 17.68 -3.84
CA LEU A 123 21.79 17.71 -2.41
C LEU A 123 22.39 19.05 -1.97
N LEU A 124 23.40 19.55 -2.69
CA LEU A 124 24.04 20.83 -2.40
C LEU A 124 23.10 22.02 -2.63
N LYS A 125 22.18 21.92 -3.60
CA LYS A 125 21.14 22.93 -3.82
C LYS A 125 20.18 23.02 -2.62
N VAL A 126 19.73 21.88 -2.09
CA VAL A 126 18.88 21.86 -0.90
C VAL A 126 19.62 22.35 0.36
N GLU A 127 20.90 22.00 0.52
CA GLU A 127 21.75 22.58 1.58
C GLU A 127 21.83 24.11 1.45
N SER A 128 22.01 24.64 0.23
CA SER A 128 22.06 26.07 0.00
C SER A 128 20.76 26.78 0.40
N TRP A 129 19.61 26.18 0.10
CA TRP A 129 18.31 26.71 0.51
C TRP A 129 18.12 26.70 2.02
N ARG A 130 18.47 25.60 2.68
CA ARG A 130 18.44 25.52 4.15
C ARG A 130 19.31 26.61 4.77
N ASN A 131 20.52 26.83 4.25
CA ASN A 131 21.41 27.89 4.73
C ASN A 131 20.83 29.29 4.51
N SER A 132 20.28 29.55 3.32
CA SER A 132 19.61 30.81 3.03
C SER A 132 18.42 31.06 3.95
N ILE A 133 17.53 30.08 4.13
CA ILE A 133 16.37 30.15 5.03
C ILE A 133 16.79 30.42 6.48
N THR A 134 17.87 29.79 6.93
CA THR A 134 18.30 29.87 8.34
C THR A 134 19.02 31.17 8.66
N HIS A 135 19.79 31.72 7.71
CA HIS A 135 20.73 32.81 7.97
C HIS A 135 20.43 34.10 7.21
N SER A 136 19.44 34.15 6.32
CA SER A 136 19.16 35.32 5.48
C SER A 136 17.67 35.48 5.18
N ALA A 137 17.22 36.71 4.92
CA ALA A 137 15.94 36.93 4.26
C ALA A 137 16.12 36.52 2.78
N VAL A 138 15.36 35.53 2.32
CA VAL A 138 15.51 35.00 0.96
C VAL A 138 14.17 34.91 0.24
N LEU A 139 14.19 35.23 -1.05
CA LEU A 139 13.08 35.00 -1.97
C LEU A 139 13.35 33.70 -2.71
N LEU A 140 12.63 32.63 -2.38
CA LEU A 140 12.68 31.36 -3.13
C LEU A 140 11.47 31.29 -4.06
N ASN A 141 11.69 30.74 -5.26
CA ASN A 141 10.57 30.35 -6.12
C ASN A 141 9.95 29.06 -5.57
N GLU A 142 8.72 29.16 -5.06
CA GLU A 142 7.99 28.03 -4.45
C GLU A 142 7.88 26.83 -5.41
N GLU A 143 7.55 27.07 -6.68
CA GLU A 143 7.38 26.00 -7.67
C GLU A 143 8.69 25.28 -7.96
N ASP A 144 9.80 26.01 -8.03
CA ASP A 144 11.12 25.41 -8.24
C ASP A 144 11.56 24.59 -7.02
N VAL A 145 11.31 25.10 -5.80
CA VAL A 145 11.63 24.39 -4.57
C VAL A 145 10.84 23.11 -4.45
N ALA A 146 9.51 23.18 -4.61
CA ALA A 146 8.64 22.01 -4.54
C ALA A 146 9.05 20.94 -5.57
N ARG A 147 9.31 21.35 -6.82
CA ARG A 147 9.75 20.43 -7.89
C ARG A 147 11.05 19.73 -7.57
N VAL A 148 12.06 20.47 -7.09
CA VAL A 148 13.36 19.89 -6.73
C VAL A 148 13.23 18.97 -5.53
N LEU A 149 12.46 19.35 -4.50
CA LEU A 149 12.23 18.47 -3.36
C LEU A 149 11.55 17.17 -3.82
N MET A 150 10.47 17.25 -4.61
CA MET A 150 9.81 16.04 -5.12
C MET A 150 10.76 15.10 -5.89
N SER A 151 11.61 15.66 -6.76
CA SER A 151 12.62 14.89 -7.49
C SER A 151 13.64 14.25 -6.55
N LEU A 152 14.19 15.05 -5.62
CA LEU A 152 15.20 14.60 -4.67
C LEU A 152 14.71 13.42 -3.84
N LEU A 153 13.44 13.39 -3.46
CA LEU A 153 12.89 12.31 -2.63
C LEU A 153 12.96 10.95 -3.32
N ALA A 154 12.84 10.89 -4.65
CA ALA A 154 13.04 9.65 -5.39
C ALA A 154 14.51 9.23 -5.39
N ASP A 155 15.43 10.17 -5.60
CA ASP A 155 16.87 9.90 -5.60
C ASP A 155 17.36 9.44 -4.22
N LEU A 156 16.82 10.05 -3.15
CA LEU A 156 17.10 9.65 -1.77
C LEU A 156 16.65 8.22 -1.48
N ASP A 157 15.51 7.79 -2.02
CA ASP A 157 15.04 6.41 -1.85
C ASP A 157 16.00 5.43 -2.56
N ASN A 158 16.46 5.76 -3.77
CA ASN A 158 17.45 4.98 -4.53
C ASN A 158 18.81 4.90 -3.83
N PHE A 159 19.22 5.97 -3.14
CA PHE A 159 20.47 6.02 -2.41
C PHE A 159 20.37 5.28 -1.06
N PHE A 160 19.37 5.62 -0.25
CA PHE A 160 19.26 5.12 1.13
C PHE A 160 18.73 3.70 1.22
N GLY A 161 17.87 3.27 0.28
CA GLY A 161 17.36 1.91 0.22
C GLY A 161 18.47 0.85 0.31
N PRO A 162 19.43 0.82 -0.65
CA PRO A 162 20.54 -0.11 -0.61
C PRO A 162 21.58 0.21 0.48
N ALA A 163 21.84 1.49 0.79
CA ALA A 163 22.87 1.85 1.77
C ALA A 163 22.48 1.54 3.24
N ILE A 164 21.20 1.67 3.59
CA ILE A 164 20.68 1.46 4.94
C ILE A 164 20.00 0.10 5.07
N GLY A 165 19.15 -0.27 4.11
CA GLY A 165 18.37 -1.51 4.11
C GLY A 165 17.02 -1.38 4.81
N GLU A 166 16.57 -2.46 5.46
CA GLU A 166 15.22 -2.57 6.04
C GLU A 166 14.85 -1.44 7.02
N GLU A 167 15.82 -0.93 7.78
CA GLU A 167 15.57 0.13 8.76
C GLU A 167 15.05 1.41 8.11
N TYR A 168 15.52 1.74 6.89
CA TYR A 168 15.03 2.88 6.13
C TYR A 168 13.62 2.64 5.59
N LEU A 169 13.36 1.43 5.09
CA LEU A 169 12.09 1.06 4.46
C LEU A 169 10.93 1.03 5.47
N LYS A 170 11.17 0.53 6.68
CA LYS A 170 10.11 0.34 7.69
C LYS A 170 9.56 1.65 8.27
N ALA A 171 10.28 2.78 8.20
CA ALA A 171 9.88 4.00 8.92
C ALA A 171 9.31 5.16 8.07
N GLN A 172 9.23 5.03 6.75
CA GLN A 172 9.02 6.18 5.83
C GLN A 172 7.55 6.61 5.58
N GLY A 173 6.52 5.92 6.10
CA GLY A 173 5.15 6.46 6.28
C GLY A 173 4.41 7.17 5.11
N ARG A 174 4.83 7.01 3.85
CA ARG A 174 4.04 7.39 2.64
C ARG A 174 3.12 6.22 2.24
N PRO A 175 2.30 6.25 1.16
CA PRO A 175 1.73 5.02 0.61
C PRO A 175 2.90 4.14 0.20
N ALA A 176 3.32 3.26 1.09
CA ALA A 176 4.60 2.57 1.02
C ALA A 176 4.68 1.66 -0.22
N LEU A 177 3.54 1.34 -0.82
CA LEU A 177 3.40 0.58 -2.04
C LEU A 177 3.92 1.33 -3.28
N ASP A 178 3.52 2.59 -3.52
CA ASP A 178 3.99 3.38 -4.68
C ASP A 178 5.50 3.54 -4.66
N ARG A 179 6.04 3.80 -3.47
CA ARG A 179 7.48 3.92 -3.26
C ARG A 179 8.22 2.60 -3.44
N ALA A 180 7.75 1.54 -2.79
CA ALA A 180 8.36 0.23 -2.93
C ALA A 180 8.38 -0.19 -4.42
N TYR A 181 7.33 0.15 -5.17
CA TYR A 181 7.24 -0.13 -6.59
C TYR A 181 8.25 0.70 -7.41
N LYS A 182 8.28 2.03 -7.21
CA LYS A 182 9.25 2.92 -7.87
C LYS A 182 10.70 2.56 -7.56
N LEU A 183 11.01 2.23 -6.30
CA LEU A 183 12.33 1.78 -5.87
C LEU A 183 12.69 0.44 -6.52
N THR A 184 11.76 -0.52 -6.54
CA THR A 184 11.99 -1.80 -7.22
C THR A 184 12.33 -1.57 -8.69
N LYS A 185 11.59 -0.69 -9.36
CA LYS A 185 11.83 -0.32 -10.75
C LYS A 185 13.18 0.38 -10.97
N ALA A 186 13.59 1.23 -10.04
CA ALA A 186 14.87 1.93 -10.12
C ALA A 186 16.07 1.02 -9.83
N VAL A 187 15.97 0.09 -8.88
CA VAL A 187 17.06 -0.81 -8.48
C VAL A 187 17.19 -2.01 -9.43
N TYR A 188 16.08 -2.60 -9.85
CA TYR A 188 16.06 -3.86 -10.59
C TYR A 188 15.63 -3.70 -12.06
N GLY A 189 15.23 -2.49 -12.48
CA GLY A 189 14.63 -2.25 -13.79
C GLY A 189 13.13 -2.60 -13.81
N GLU A 190 12.54 -2.61 -15.00
CA GLU A 190 11.14 -3.04 -15.18
C GLU A 190 10.93 -4.46 -14.65
N LEU A 191 9.81 -4.70 -13.96
CA LEU A 191 9.46 -6.05 -13.54
C LEU A 191 9.30 -6.95 -14.76
N GLU A 192 9.92 -8.14 -14.72
CA GLU A 192 9.76 -9.15 -15.78
C GLU A 192 8.30 -9.52 -15.99
N ASN A 193 7.53 -9.64 -14.89
CA ASN A 193 6.11 -9.89 -14.94
C ASN A 193 5.31 -8.59 -15.13
N ARG A 194 4.97 -8.29 -16.39
CA ARG A 194 4.20 -7.10 -16.76
C ARG A 194 2.79 -7.06 -16.16
N ILE A 195 2.18 -8.21 -15.88
CA ILE A 195 0.85 -8.28 -15.26
C ILE A 195 0.96 -7.83 -13.81
N LYS A 196 1.95 -8.35 -13.08
CA LYS A 196 2.25 -7.92 -11.70
C LYS A 196 2.50 -6.42 -11.62
N ALA A 197 3.31 -5.87 -12.54
CA ALA A 197 3.56 -4.43 -12.66
C ALA A 197 2.25 -3.63 -12.79
N ALA A 198 1.45 -3.96 -13.81
CA ALA A 198 0.17 -3.29 -14.06
C ALA A 198 -0.80 -3.40 -12.88
N THR A 199 -0.83 -4.56 -12.20
CA THR A 199 -1.65 -4.76 -11.00
C THR A 199 -1.23 -3.85 -9.86
N VAL A 200 0.08 -3.75 -9.59
CA VAL A 200 0.59 -2.90 -8.52
C VAL A 200 0.31 -1.42 -8.82
N GLU A 201 0.54 -0.96 -10.05
CA GLU A 201 0.24 0.40 -10.49
C GLU A 201 -1.24 0.76 -10.31
N ARG A 202 -2.14 -0.12 -10.76
CA ARG A 202 -3.58 0.07 -10.55
C ARG A 202 -3.97 0.09 -9.09
N LEU A 203 -3.40 -0.79 -8.28
CA LEU A 203 -3.67 -0.83 -6.86
C LEU A 203 -3.21 0.47 -6.19
N ILE A 204 -2.05 1.01 -6.56
CA ILE A 204 -1.59 2.32 -6.10
C ILE A 204 -2.61 3.40 -6.44
N SER A 205 -3.03 3.51 -7.70
CA SER A 205 -4.02 4.51 -8.12
C SER A 205 -5.35 4.36 -7.38
N ALA A 206 -5.82 3.12 -7.20
CA ALA A 206 -7.06 2.85 -6.46
C ALA A 206 -6.96 3.26 -4.99
N LEU A 207 -5.81 3.07 -4.34
CA LEU A 207 -5.57 3.47 -2.96
C LEU A 207 -5.49 5.00 -2.82
N GLU A 208 -4.82 5.68 -3.75
CA GLU A 208 -4.70 7.14 -3.78
C GLU A 208 -6.06 7.83 -3.94
N GLU A 209 -6.90 7.36 -4.88
CA GLU A 209 -8.24 7.93 -5.11
C GLU A 209 -9.17 7.77 -3.90
N ASN A 210 -8.94 6.77 -3.05
CA ASN A 210 -9.76 6.47 -1.86
C ASN A 210 -9.14 6.98 -0.54
N ASP A 211 -8.05 7.74 -0.61
CA ASP A 211 -7.28 8.28 0.53
C ASP A 211 -6.83 7.18 1.51
N ILE A 212 -6.42 6.02 0.97
CA ILE A 212 -5.89 4.91 1.76
C ILE A 212 -4.37 5.02 1.82
N LYS A 213 -3.86 5.35 3.01
CA LYS A 213 -2.43 5.56 3.28
C LYS A 213 -1.82 4.36 4.01
N ASN A 214 -0.49 4.33 4.09
CA ASN A 214 0.30 3.34 4.87
C ASN A 214 0.18 1.87 4.43
N VAL A 215 -0.09 1.62 3.15
CA VAL A 215 -0.09 0.27 2.57
C VAL A 215 1.30 -0.08 2.05
N THR A 216 1.88 -1.22 2.46
CA THR A 216 3.22 -1.72 2.06
C THR A 216 3.13 -2.94 1.14
N ALA A 217 4.27 -3.35 0.57
CA ALA A 217 4.45 -4.65 -0.06
C ALA A 217 5.76 -5.30 0.46
N PRO A 218 5.71 -6.47 1.12
CA PRO A 218 4.50 -7.19 1.48
C PRO A 218 3.69 -6.42 2.54
N GLY A 219 2.37 -6.59 2.57
CA GLY A 219 1.47 -5.81 3.42
C GLY A 219 0.05 -6.32 3.44
N VAL A 220 -0.77 -5.83 4.37
CA VAL A 220 -2.19 -6.16 4.45
C VAL A 220 -2.99 -4.95 4.93
N PHE A 221 -4.19 -4.75 4.39
CA PHE A 221 -5.14 -3.74 4.87
C PHE A 221 -6.58 -4.27 4.90
N LEU A 222 -7.41 -3.64 5.73
CA LEU A 222 -8.83 -3.94 5.96
C LEU A 222 -9.66 -2.69 5.65
N ILE A 223 -10.74 -2.85 4.90
CA ILE A 223 -11.70 -1.77 4.60
C ILE A 223 -13.10 -2.25 4.98
N ASN A 224 -13.73 -1.54 5.93
CA ASN A 224 -15.09 -1.80 6.41
C ASN A 224 -16.12 -0.80 5.85
N ASP A 225 -15.69 0.11 4.97
CA ASP A 225 -16.58 1.03 4.26
C ASP A 225 -16.92 0.41 2.88
N PRO A 226 -18.18 0.00 2.64
CA PRO A 226 -18.55 -0.68 1.39
C PRO A 226 -18.38 0.19 0.14
N GLY A 227 -18.57 1.52 0.26
CA GLY A 227 -18.41 2.43 -0.86
C GLY A 227 -16.94 2.56 -1.28
N LYS A 228 -16.04 2.72 -0.31
CA LYS A 228 -14.58 2.70 -0.56
C LYS A 228 -14.12 1.33 -1.05
N ALA A 229 -14.61 0.24 -0.45
CA ALA A 229 -14.27 -1.12 -0.86
C ALA A 229 -14.67 -1.34 -2.34
N PHE A 230 -15.91 -1.01 -2.71
CA PHE A 230 -16.38 -1.10 -4.08
C PHE A 230 -15.56 -0.23 -5.04
N SER A 231 -15.29 1.03 -4.68
CA SER A 231 -14.44 1.94 -5.48
C SER A 231 -13.06 1.33 -5.78
N ILE A 232 -12.39 0.78 -4.75
CA ILE A 232 -11.12 0.09 -4.92
C ILE A 232 -11.26 -1.10 -5.86
N LEU A 233 -12.22 -1.99 -5.60
CA LEU A 233 -12.47 -3.19 -6.40
C LEU A 233 -12.77 -2.86 -7.86
N GLN A 234 -13.52 -1.80 -8.12
CA GLN A 234 -13.85 -1.38 -9.48
C GLN A 234 -12.60 -0.88 -10.22
N LYS A 235 -11.74 -0.12 -9.54
CA LYS A 235 -10.56 0.53 -10.13
C LYS A 235 -9.40 -0.42 -10.40
N ILE A 236 -9.25 -1.46 -9.59
CA ILE A 236 -8.19 -2.47 -9.80
C ILE A 236 -8.46 -3.38 -11.02
N GLN A 237 -9.67 -3.36 -11.56
CA GLN A 237 -10.05 -4.13 -12.75
C GLN A 237 -9.80 -3.34 -14.04
N GLY A 238 -9.64 -4.04 -15.16
CA GLY A 238 -9.47 -3.45 -16.50
C GLY A 238 -8.06 -3.53 -17.09
N ASP A 239 -7.88 -2.93 -18.27
CA ASP A 239 -6.67 -2.94 -19.13
C ASP A 239 -5.89 -4.26 -19.19
N GLY A 240 -6.62 -5.36 -19.38
CA GLY A 240 -6.03 -6.69 -19.52
C GLY A 240 -5.66 -7.38 -18.21
N ILE A 241 -5.98 -6.78 -17.06
CA ILE A 241 -5.94 -7.43 -15.75
C ILE A 241 -7.27 -8.15 -15.53
N ASN A 242 -7.23 -9.47 -15.62
CA ASN A 242 -8.38 -10.33 -15.37
C ASN A 242 -8.29 -10.89 -13.96
N TYR A 243 -9.42 -10.89 -13.25
CA TYR A 243 -9.51 -11.50 -11.93
C TYR A 243 -10.23 -12.84 -12.01
N GLY A 244 -9.75 -13.81 -11.24
CA GLY A 244 -10.53 -14.98 -10.86
C GLY A 244 -11.15 -14.79 -9.49
N CYS A 245 -12.03 -15.70 -9.14
CA CYS A 245 -12.75 -15.71 -7.89
C CYS A 245 -13.04 -17.14 -7.46
N ASP A 246 -12.67 -17.48 -6.23
CA ASP A 246 -13.11 -18.70 -5.57
C ASP A 246 -14.12 -18.35 -4.50
N LEU A 247 -15.28 -18.99 -4.53
CA LEU A 247 -16.40 -18.73 -3.64
C LEU A 247 -16.51 -19.80 -2.54
N ILE A 248 -17.07 -19.41 -1.40
CA ILE A 248 -17.22 -20.28 -0.22
C ILE A 248 -18.14 -21.47 -0.51
N ASN A 249 -19.02 -21.36 -1.51
CA ASN A 249 -19.88 -22.46 -1.97
C ASN A 249 -19.15 -23.47 -2.88
N GLY A 250 -17.84 -23.34 -3.07
CA GLY A 250 -17.01 -24.21 -3.88
C GLY A 250 -17.02 -23.89 -5.38
N HIS A 251 -17.74 -22.85 -5.82
CA HIS A 251 -17.65 -22.40 -7.21
C HIS A 251 -16.34 -21.64 -7.41
N CYS A 252 -15.70 -21.88 -8.56
CA CYS A 252 -14.49 -21.18 -8.97
C CYS A 252 -14.75 -20.53 -10.33
N SER A 253 -14.16 -19.36 -10.57
CA SER A 253 -14.22 -18.65 -11.83
C SER A 253 -12.83 -18.10 -12.18
N GLY A 254 -12.43 -18.27 -13.44
CA GLY A 254 -11.24 -17.64 -14.01
C GLY A 254 -11.51 -16.23 -14.54
N SER A 255 -12.77 -15.78 -14.55
CA SER A 255 -13.20 -14.51 -15.14
C SER A 255 -14.34 -13.90 -14.33
N ALA A 256 -13.98 -13.26 -13.23
CA ALA A 256 -14.87 -12.55 -12.33
C ALA A 256 -14.73 -11.03 -12.48
N SER A 257 -15.84 -10.31 -12.38
CA SER A 257 -15.85 -8.86 -12.40
C SER A 257 -16.83 -8.28 -11.39
N VAL A 258 -16.36 -7.32 -10.58
CA VAL A 258 -17.21 -6.55 -9.68
C VAL A 258 -17.89 -5.45 -10.49
N VAL A 259 -19.22 -5.51 -10.60
CA VAL A 259 -19.99 -4.70 -11.56
C VAL A 259 -20.81 -3.59 -10.92
N ASN A 260 -21.37 -3.81 -9.72
CA ASN A 260 -22.32 -2.87 -9.12
C ASN A 260 -22.28 -2.91 -7.58
N LEU A 261 -22.64 -1.78 -6.96
CA LEU A 261 -22.99 -1.65 -5.55
C LEU A 261 -24.29 -0.85 -5.44
N THR A 262 -25.30 -1.46 -4.84
CA THR A 262 -26.59 -0.79 -4.58
C THR A 262 -26.55 0.10 -3.34
N ASP A 263 -27.52 0.99 -3.17
CA ASP A 263 -27.68 1.83 -1.96
C ASP A 263 -27.80 0.99 -0.68
N ASN A 264 -28.32 -0.23 -0.78
CA ASN A 264 -28.43 -1.20 0.32
C ASN A 264 -27.15 -2.02 0.51
N LYS A 265 -26.02 -1.55 -0.03
CA LYS A 265 -24.69 -2.18 0.06
C LYS A 265 -24.61 -3.59 -0.54
N ILE A 266 -25.58 -3.97 -1.37
CA ILE A 266 -25.51 -5.22 -2.12
C ILE A 266 -24.51 -5.04 -3.27
N ILE A 267 -23.39 -5.75 -3.19
CA ILE A 267 -22.38 -5.83 -4.25
C ILE A 267 -22.74 -6.97 -5.21
N SER A 268 -22.42 -6.79 -6.48
CA SER A 268 -22.63 -7.80 -7.53
C SER A 268 -21.30 -8.17 -8.21
N ILE A 269 -21.05 -9.46 -8.34
CA ILE A 269 -19.89 -10.04 -9.03
C ILE A 269 -20.41 -10.91 -10.17
N ASP A 270 -20.12 -10.50 -11.41
CA ASP A 270 -20.43 -11.28 -12.59
C ASP A 270 -19.29 -12.25 -12.90
N THR A 271 -19.63 -13.50 -13.18
CA THR A 271 -18.68 -14.52 -13.63
C THR A 271 -19.04 -14.96 -15.04
N THR A 272 -18.15 -14.70 -16.00
CA THR A 272 -18.44 -14.90 -17.43
C THR A 272 -18.47 -16.37 -17.81
N ASP A 273 -17.55 -17.15 -17.24
CA ASP A 273 -17.39 -18.59 -17.49
C ASP A 273 -18.52 -19.42 -16.86
N ASN A 274 -18.95 -19.05 -15.66
CA ASN A 274 -20.08 -19.71 -15.00
C ASN A 274 -21.44 -19.15 -15.44
N ARG A 275 -21.45 -18.06 -16.21
CA ARG A 275 -22.67 -17.32 -16.62
C ARG A 275 -23.60 -17.01 -15.43
N CYS A 276 -22.99 -16.69 -14.28
CA CYS A 276 -23.69 -16.50 -13.01
C CYS A 276 -23.33 -15.14 -12.42
N GLU A 277 -24.33 -14.49 -11.81
CA GLU A 277 -24.14 -13.29 -11.02
C GLU A 277 -24.21 -13.63 -9.53
N TYR A 278 -23.21 -13.21 -8.76
CA TYR A 278 -23.16 -13.40 -7.32
C TYR A 278 -23.47 -12.10 -6.59
N ARG A 279 -24.34 -12.15 -5.59
CA ARG A 279 -24.78 -10.97 -4.83
C ARG A 279 -24.69 -11.19 -3.33
N PHE A 280 -24.26 -10.16 -2.61
CA PHE A 280 -24.20 -10.21 -1.14
C PHE A 280 -24.11 -8.81 -0.55
N ASN A 281 -24.39 -8.67 0.74
CA ASN A 281 -24.32 -7.39 1.43
C ASN A 281 -22.90 -7.13 1.92
N LEU A 282 -22.14 -6.34 1.18
CA LEU A 282 -20.72 -6.13 1.45
C LEU A 282 -20.50 -5.54 2.84
N ASP A 283 -19.79 -6.29 3.68
CA ASP A 283 -19.39 -5.87 5.02
C ASP A 283 -17.98 -5.28 5.00
N ALA A 284 -17.02 -6.11 4.59
CA ALA A 284 -15.61 -5.75 4.60
C ALA A 284 -14.83 -6.43 3.48
N ILE A 285 -13.67 -5.85 3.15
CA ILE A 285 -12.63 -6.51 2.37
C ILE A 285 -11.30 -6.56 3.11
N VAL A 286 -10.60 -7.69 3.01
CA VAL A 286 -9.22 -7.86 3.47
C VAL A 286 -8.34 -8.05 2.25
N VAL A 287 -7.35 -7.17 2.08
CA VAL A 287 -6.44 -7.22 0.93
C VAL A 287 -5.03 -7.50 1.42
N TYR A 288 -4.46 -8.62 0.99
CA TYR A 288 -3.06 -8.97 1.17
C TYR A 288 -2.27 -8.64 -0.09
N ILE A 289 -1.16 -7.93 0.07
CA ILE A 289 -0.23 -7.57 -1.00
C ILE A 289 1.08 -8.32 -0.75
N PRO A 290 1.48 -9.23 -1.66
CA PRO A 290 2.75 -9.94 -1.56
C PRO A 290 3.96 -9.04 -1.90
N LYS A 291 5.18 -9.59 -1.92
CA LYS A 291 6.38 -8.84 -2.32
C LYS A 291 6.23 -8.38 -3.78
N ILE A 292 6.78 -7.23 -4.13
CA ILE A 292 6.62 -6.66 -5.49
C ILE A 292 7.32 -7.53 -6.55
N GLN A 293 8.45 -8.11 -6.18
CA GLN A 293 9.32 -8.88 -7.07
C GLN A 293 8.83 -10.30 -7.36
N ASP A 294 7.90 -10.83 -6.55
CA ASP A 294 7.40 -12.17 -6.75
C ASP A 294 6.26 -12.25 -7.78
N SER A 295 5.96 -13.46 -8.21
CA SER A 295 4.84 -13.78 -9.11
C SER A 295 3.50 -13.89 -8.38
N PHE A 296 3.42 -13.61 -7.07
CA PHE A 296 2.18 -13.78 -6.31
C PHE A 296 1.17 -12.67 -6.60
N SER A 297 -0.09 -13.06 -6.68
CA SER A 297 -1.24 -12.17 -6.79
C SER A 297 -1.48 -11.45 -5.46
N PRO A 298 -1.86 -10.17 -5.48
CA PRO A 298 -2.65 -9.61 -4.40
C PRO A 298 -3.89 -10.49 -4.17
N LEU A 299 -4.21 -10.77 -2.91
CA LEU A 299 -5.36 -11.59 -2.53
C LEU A 299 -6.41 -10.69 -1.89
N ILE A 300 -7.65 -10.78 -2.37
CA ILE A 300 -8.73 -9.91 -1.92
C ILE A 300 -9.86 -10.77 -1.39
N PHE A 301 -10.03 -10.82 -0.07
CA PHE A 301 -11.11 -11.55 0.58
C PHE A 301 -12.29 -10.62 0.83
N MET A 302 -13.51 -11.11 0.57
CA MET A 302 -14.75 -10.37 0.72
C MET A 302 -15.66 -11.03 1.74
N TYR A 303 -16.26 -10.21 2.59
CA TYR A 303 -17.15 -10.63 3.67
C TYR A 303 -18.53 -10.01 3.49
N SER A 304 -19.56 -10.75 3.90
CA SER A 304 -20.95 -10.32 3.85
C SER A 304 -21.54 -10.15 5.24
N ASN A 305 -22.50 -9.23 5.34
CA ASN A 305 -23.50 -9.19 6.39
C ASN A 305 -24.72 -10.06 6.02
N SER A 306 -25.47 -10.50 7.02
CA SER A 306 -26.74 -11.20 6.76
C SER A 306 -27.79 -10.25 6.20
N VAL A 307 -28.62 -10.77 5.30
CA VAL A 307 -29.77 -10.07 4.72
C VAL A 307 -30.98 -11.00 4.61
N PRO A 308 -32.21 -10.48 4.63
CA PRO A 308 -33.38 -11.31 4.41
C PRO A 308 -33.43 -11.85 2.96
N PRO A 309 -34.00 -13.05 2.76
CA PRO A 309 -34.29 -13.56 1.43
C PRO A 309 -35.36 -12.71 0.73
N LEU A 310 -35.35 -12.74 -0.60
CA LEU A 310 -36.32 -12.07 -1.46
C LEU A 310 -37.44 -13.04 -1.90
N GLY A 311 -38.61 -12.52 -2.26
CA GLY A 311 -39.74 -13.35 -2.70
C GLY A 311 -40.59 -13.90 -1.56
N LYS A 312 -41.71 -14.55 -1.91
CA LYS A 312 -42.68 -15.09 -0.96
C LYS A 312 -42.33 -16.52 -0.54
N LYS A 313 -41.85 -17.33 -1.47
CA LYS A 313 -41.40 -18.71 -1.24
C LYS A 313 -40.00 -18.90 -1.83
N PRO A 314 -38.97 -18.30 -1.21
CA PRO A 314 -37.60 -18.34 -1.73
C PRO A 314 -37.03 -19.77 -1.78
N TYR A 315 -36.27 -20.05 -2.83
CA TYR A 315 -35.40 -21.23 -2.87
C TYR A 315 -34.13 -20.94 -2.07
N ILE A 316 -33.98 -21.59 -0.91
CA ILE A 316 -32.85 -21.40 0.01
C ILE A 316 -32.06 -22.69 0.12
N ARG A 317 -30.73 -22.58 0.06
CA ARG A 317 -29.79 -23.66 0.34
C ARG A 317 -28.98 -23.31 1.58
N GLU A 318 -29.10 -24.14 2.61
CA GLU A 318 -28.35 -24.03 3.85
C GLU A 318 -27.17 -25.01 3.81
N ASP A 319 -25.99 -24.50 4.17
CA ASP A 319 -24.78 -25.28 4.43
C ASP A 319 -24.32 -24.98 5.86
N GLU A 320 -23.34 -25.71 6.39
CA GLU A 320 -22.80 -25.47 7.75
C GLU A 320 -22.22 -24.05 7.88
N ASP A 321 -21.70 -23.55 6.76
CA ASP A 321 -20.81 -22.40 6.71
C ASP A 321 -21.43 -21.14 6.10
N TYR A 322 -22.53 -21.28 5.36
CA TYR A 322 -23.17 -20.20 4.64
C TYR A 322 -24.62 -20.55 4.28
N THR A 323 -25.41 -19.52 3.95
CA THR A 323 -26.77 -19.66 3.43
C THR A 323 -26.91 -18.90 2.13
N LEU A 324 -27.42 -19.58 1.10
CA LEU A 324 -27.64 -19.02 -0.23
C LEU A 324 -29.13 -18.94 -0.54
N GLN A 325 -29.48 -17.92 -1.31
CA GLN A 325 -30.72 -17.87 -2.07
C GLN A 325 -30.38 -17.94 -3.56
N ILE A 326 -31.12 -18.76 -4.30
CA ILE A 326 -30.99 -18.86 -5.77
C ILE A 326 -32.13 -18.06 -6.41
N GLY A 327 -31.78 -17.24 -7.40
CA GLY A 327 -32.69 -16.45 -8.24
C GLY A 327 -32.38 -16.65 -9.72
N LEU A 328 -33.28 -16.17 -10.58
CA LEU A 328 -33.10 -16.13 -12.03
C LEU A 328 -33.22 -14.70 -12.52
N ALA A 329 -32.37 -14.29 -13.45
CA ALA A 329 -32.57 -13.09 -14.26
C ALA A 329 -32.92 -13.51 -15.69
N PHE A 330 -34.10 -13.08 -16.16
CA PHE A 330 -34.54 -13.35 -17.53
C PHE A 330 -33.89 -12.38 -18.51
N GLU A 331 -33.17 -12.91 -19.50
CA GLU A 331 -32.25 -12.13 -20.35
C GLU A 331 -32.99 -11.07 -21.19
N GLU A 332 -34.17 -11.39 -21.72
CA GLU A 332 -34.92 -10.48 -22.59
C GLU A 332 -35.61 -9.33 -21.84
N SER A 333 -36.06 -9.60 -20.61
CA SER A 333 -36.87 -8.64 -19.84
C SER A 333 -36.08 -7.91 -18.74
N GLY A 334 -34.93 -8.46 -18.34
CA GLY A 334 -34.19 -8.02 -17.15
C GLY A 334 -34.94 -8.28 -15.84
N HIS A 335 -36.08 -8.98 -15.88
CA HIS A 335 -36.85 -9.29 -14.69
C HIS A 335 -36.17 -10.37 -13.87
N GLU A 336 -36.19 -10.21 -12.55
CA GLU A 336 -35.64 -11.18 -11.61
C GLU A 336 -36.76 -11.96 -10.92
N CYS A 337 -36.63 -13.28 -10.89
CA CYS A 337 -37.48 -14.17 -10.11
C CYS A 337 -36.72 -14.83 -8.96
N TRP A 338 -37.41 -14.95 -7.83
CA TRP A 338 -36.88 -15.50 -6.58
C TRP A 338 -37.78 -16.60 -5.99
N GLU A 339 -38.77 -17.09 -6.74
CA GLU A 339 -39.73 -18.09 -6.26
C GLU A 339 -39.27 -19.52 -6.55
N THR A 340 -39.44 -20.41 -5.57
CA THR A 340 -38.99 -21.82 -5.64
C THR A 340 -39.48 -22.58 -6.86
N SER A 341 -40.73 -22.34 -7.29
CA SER A 341 -41.32 -23.01 -8.44
C SER A 341 -40.58 -22.70 -9.74
N ASP A 342 -40.16 -21.46 -9.94
CA ASP A 342 -39.48 -21.05 -11.16
C ASP A 342 -38.02 -21.54 -11.16
N ILE A 343 -37.36 -21.57 -10.00
CA ILE A 343 -36.02 -22.17 -9.88
C ILE A 343 -36.06 -23.67 -10.22
N GLN A 344 -37.03 -24.41 -9.67
CA GLN A 344 -37.20 -25.83 -9.94
C GLN A 344 -37.50 -26.09 -11.43
N GLN A 345 -38.38 -25.28 -12.03
CA GLN A 345 -38.66 -25.38 -13.46
C GLN A 345 -37.42 -25.10 -14.31
N SER A 346 -36.56 -24.13 -13.94
CA SER A 346 -35.31 -23.87 -14.66
C SER A 346 -34.35 -25.06 -14.61
N PHE A 347 -34.24 -25.74 -13.47
CA PHE A 347 -33.45 -26.97 -13.37
C PHE A 347 -34.04 -28.12 -14.21
N GLU A 348 -35.36 -28.23 -14.27
CA GLU A 348 -36.03 -29.22 -15.13
C GLU A 348 -35.77 -28.91 -16.61
N ASP A 349 -35.95 -27.66 -17.03
CA ASP A 349 -35.70 -27.18 -18.40
C ASP A 349 -34.26 -27.42 -18.83
N TYR A 350 -33.28 -27.18 -17.94
CA TYR A 350 -31.86 -27.41 -18.23
C TYR A 350 -31.52 -28.89 -18.47
N ASN A 351 -32.20 -29.80 -17.77
CA ASN A 351 -31.96 -31.25 -17.87
C ASN A 351 -32.90 -31.94 -18.87
N SER A 352 -33.81 -31.20 -19.50
CA SER A 352 -34.82 -31.71 -20.42
C SER A 352 -34.30 -31.79 -21.85
N GLU A 353 -34.77 -32.78 -22.62
CA GLU A 353 -34.58 -32.84 -24.08
C GLU A 353 -35.64 -32.04 -24.85
N TYR A 354 -36.64 -31.50 -24.15
CA TYR A 354 -37.74 -30.71 -24.73
C TYR A 354 -37.45 -29.22 -24.71
N ASP A 355 -38.23 -28.46 -25.48
CA ASP A 355 -38.17 -26.99 -25.45
C ASP A 355 -38.39 -26.47 -24.02
N PRO A 356 -37.55 -25.51 -23.56
CA PRO A 356 -37.65 -24.97 -22.21
C PRO A 356 -38.98 -24.22 -22.02
N VAL A 357 -39.59 -24.42 -20.85
CA VAL A 357 -40.83 -23.74 -20.46
C VAL A 357 -40.55 -22.29 -20.11
N LEU A 358 -39.44 -22.03 -19.42
CA LEU A 358 -39.03 -20.69 -19.04
C LEU A 358 -38.28 -19.99 -20.19
N PRO A 359 -38.43 -18.65 -20.31
CA PRO A 359 -37.57 -17.86 -21.18
C PRO A 359 -36.10 -18.01 -20.82
N SER A 360 -35.22 -17.71 -21.77
CA SER A 360 -33.77 -17.71 -21.52
C SER A 360 -33.42 -16.88 -20.29
N ASN A 361 -32.66 -17.47 -19.39
CA ASN A 361 -32.36 -16.93 -18.08
C ASN A 361 -30.95 -17.30 -17.63
N ARG A 362 -30.43 -16.52 -16.70
CA ARG A 362 -29.16 -16.77 -16.00
C ARG A 362 -29.40 -16.87 -14.50
N GLU A 363 -28.59 -17.66 -13.82
CA GLU A 363 -28.66 -17.80 -12.36
C GLU A 363 -28.10 -16.56 -11.66
N ILE A 364 -28.77 -16.17 -10.58
CA ILE A 364 -28.26 -15.23 -9.58
C ILE A 364 -28.10 -16.01 -8.27
N ILE A 365 -26.90 -16.04 -7.73
CA ILE A 365 -26.61 -16.65 -6.42
C ILE A 365 -26.43 -15.54 -5.39
N LYS A 366 -27.35 -15.45 -4.44
CA LYS A 366 -27.31 -14.44 -3.37
C LYS A 366 -26.87 -15.06 -2.06
N PHE A 367 -25.74 -14.62 -1.48
CA PHE A 367 -25.37 -14.98 -0.12
C PHE A 367 -26.20 -14.13 0.86
N ILE A 368 -26.89 -14.81 1.78
CA ILE A 368 -27.80 -14.17 2.74
C ILE A 368 -27.36 -14.34 4.21
N SER A 369 -26.34 -15.16 4.46
CA SER A 369 -25.66 -15.29 5.75
C SER A 369 -24.51 -14.30 5.89
N GLU A 370 -24.09 -14.05 7.13
CA GLU A 370 -22.84 -13.33 7.41
C GLU A 370 -21.60 -14.22 7.20
N GLY A 371 -20.44 -13.60 6.99
CA GLY A 371 -19.15 -14.30 6.90
C GLY A 371 -18.46 -14.20 5.55
N PRO A 372 -17.43 -15.04 5.29
CA PRO A 372 -16.64 -14.98 4.06
C PRO A 372 -17.48 -15.44 2.86
N VAL A 373 -17.38 -14.70 1.76
CA VAL A 373 -18.08 -15.03 0.51
C VAL A 373 -17.13 -15.57 -0.53
N CYS A 374 -16.03 -14.88 -0.77
CA CYS A 374 -15.06 -15.26 -1.79
C CYS A 374 -13.69 -14.64 -1.55
N PHE A 375 -12.69 -15.12 -2.29
CA PHE A 375 -11.47 -14.35 -2.52
C PHE A 375 -11.20 -14.20 -4.03
N MET A 376 -10.64 -13.05 -4.40
CA MET A 376 -10.23 -12.75 -5.77
C MET A 376 -8.71 -12.73 -5.89
N ASN A 377 -8.23 -13.14 -7.05
CA ASN A 377 -6.82 -13.14 -7.45
C ASN A 377 -6.69 -12.69 -8.91
N VAL A 378 -5.53 -12.16 -9.28
CA VAL A 378 -5.19 -11.81 -10.66
C VAL A 378 -4.79 -13.07 -11.41
N GLN A 379 -5.44 -13.29 -12.56
CA GLN A 379 -5.13 -14.40 -13.43
C GLN A 379 -3.70 -14.30 -13.97
N LYS A 380 -3.03 -15.44 -14.11
CA LYS A 380 -1.62 -15.58 -14.50
C LYS A 380 -0.61 -15.16 -13.43
N LEU A 381 -1.06 -14.85 -12.21
CA LEU A 381 -0.23 -14.73 -11.01
C LEU A 381 -0.48 -15.92 -10.07
N GLU A 382 0.51 -16.25 -9.25
CA GLU A 382 0.43 -17.33 -8.26
C GLU A 382 -0.40 -16.89 -7.05
N TYR A 383 -1.17 -17.80 -6.45
CA TYR A 383 -1.93 -17.50 -5.22
C TYR A 383 -1.91 -18.66 -4.20
N GLY A 384 -1.04 -19.65 -4.46
CA GLY A 384 -0.82 -20.78 -3.56
C GLY A 384 -2.11 -21.50 -3.18
N SER A 385 -2.28 -21.77 -1.88
CA SER A 385 -3.48 -22.40 -1.33
C SER A 385 -4.38 -21.41 -0.59
N ALA A 386 -4.50 -20.17 -1.09
CA ALA A 386 -5.29 -19.11 -0.47
C ALA A 386 -6.76 -19.51 -0.20
N GLN A 387 -7.34 -20.37 -1.05
CA GLN A 387 -8.68 -20.94 -0.86
C GLN A 387 -8.89 -21.58 0.51
N ARG A 388 -7.85 -22.19 1.10
CA ARG A 388 -7.94 -22.79 2.45
C ARG A 388 -8.26 -21.75 3.52
N LEU A 389 -7.88 -20.49 3.32
CA LEU A 389 -8.17 -19.41 4.25
C LEU A 389 -9.65 -19.05 4.25
N LEU A 390 -10.34 -19.22 3.12
CA LEU A 390 -11.77 -18.95 2.97
C LEU A 390 -12.62 -19.92 3.81
N HIS A 391 -12.24 -21.20 3.84
CA HIS A 391 -12.92 -22.25 4.60
C HIS A 391 -12.40 -22.42 6.04
N ALA A 392 -11.45 -21.59 6.47
CA ALA A 392 -10.87 -21.72 7.80
C ALA A 392 -11.81 -21.13 8.86
N THR A 393 -12.18 -21.93 9.85
CA THR A 393 -13.15 -21.55 10.90
C THR A 393 -12.71 -20.32 11.71
N ASN A 394 -11.40 -20.14 11.88
CA ASN A 394 -10.81 -18.99 12.57
C ASN A 394 -10.85 -17.68 11.75
N HIS A 395 -11.17 -17.73 10.45
CA HIS A 395 -11.20 -16.58 9.54
C HIS A 395 -12.61 -16.19 9.09
N ARG A 396 -13.65 -16.62 9.82
CA ARG A 396 -15.05 -16.26 9.58
C ARG A 396 -15.34 -14.76 9.68
N VAL A 397 -14.49 -14.03 10.40
CA VAL A 397 -14.57 -12.58 10.62
C VAL A 397 -13.36 -11.91 9.97
N ALA A 398 -13.59 -10.80 9.26
CA ALA A 398 -12.56 -10.11 8.47
C ALA A 398 -11.35 -9.68 9.34
N GLU A 399 -11.60 -9.17 10.54
CA GLU A 399 -10.57 -8.74 11.50
C GLU A 399 -9.63 -9.89 11.90
N ASN A 400 -10.14 -11.11 11.99
CA ASN A 400 -9.31 -12.27 12.35
C ASN A 400 -8.35 -12.62 11.21
N LEU A 401 -8.83 -12.63 9.97
CA LEU A 401 -7.98 -12.87 8.79
C LEU A 401 -6.93 -11.76 8.63
N PHE A 402 -7.34 -10.51 8.80
CA PHE A 402 -6.45 -9.36 8.80
C PHE A 402 -5.34 -9.49 9.85
N THR A 403 -5.71 -9.88 11.08
CA THR A 403 -4.76 -10.11 12.18
C THR A 403 -3.82 -11.27 11.87
N ALA A 404 -4.32 -12.36 11.29
CA ALA A 404 -3.50 -13.50 10.89
C ALA A 404 -2.46 -13.11 9.82
N PHE A 405 -2.83 -12.31 8.83
CA PHE A 405 -1.88 -11.77 7.85
C PHE A 405 -0.85 -10.85 8.48
N LYS A 406 -1.23 -9.95 9.40
CA LYS A 406 -0.28 -9.10 10.13
C LYS A 406 0.75 -9.93 10.89
N GLN A 407 0.30 -10.93 11.64
CA GLN A 407 1.18 -11.83 12.38
C GLN A 407 2.10 -12.64 11.45
N HIS A 408 1.61 -13.01 10.26
CA HIS A 408 2.44 -13.68 9.26
C HIS A 408 3.57 -12.76 8.75
N LEU A 409 3.27 -11.48 8.52
CA LEU A 409 4.25 -10.47 8.08
C LEU A 409 5.30 -10.10 9.14
N GLU A 410 4.99 -10.29 10.43
CA GLU A 410 5.91 -9.99 11.54
C GLU A 410 6.88 -11.13 11.86
N LYS A 411 6.65 -12.34 11.33
CA LYS A 411 7.56 -13.46 11.52
C LYS A 411 8.79 -13.28 10.62
N PRO A 412 10.01 -13.28 11.18
CA PRO A 412 11.21 -13.34 10.34
C PRO A 412 11.22 -14.66 9.56
N GLU A 413 11.43 -14.57 8.24
CA GLU A 413 11.67 -15.73 7.34
C GLU A 413 12.92 -16.50 7.76
#